data_AF-A0A962QHS4-F1
#
_entry.id   AF-A0A962QHS4-F1
#
_cell.length_a   1.000
_cell.length_b   1.000
_cell.length_c   1.000
_cell.angle_alpha   90.00
_cell.angle_beta   90.00
_cell.angle_gamma   90.00
#
_symmetry.space_group_name_H-M   'P 1'
#
loop_
_entity.id
_entity.type
_entity.pdbx_description
1 polymer ?
#
loop_
_entity_poly.entity_id
_entity_poly.type
_entity_poly.pdbx_seq_one_letter_code
_entity_poly.pdbx_strand_id
1 'polypeptide(L)'
;VLPMLGVGGMQLYRAEIPGPVKDEKLTPRLARTAQLFWLFYVGLTVLGALAFWAAGMTPFDAIGHSFSAISTGGFSTHDASLGFFNSPLIEAIAIVLMLAGAMNFSVHFLSWRQRSLKVYWRNEEVRAFLLIVLGLTVLIAVCLYFSGRYGMLASLRHSAFTLVSIITSTGFITEAFAEWPVFLSLLLIYISFIGGCAGSTAGGVKVVRILLLLKQSYREI
;
A
#
# COMPACT_ATOMS: atom_id res chain seq x y z
N VAL A 1 21.21 -7.57 13.79
CA VAL A 1 22.37 -7.11 14.59
C VAL A 1 22.51 -8.13 15.72
N LEU A 2 23.34 -9.17 15.65
CA LEU A 2 24.81 -9.26 15.52
C LEU A 2 25.22 -10.42 14.59
N PRO A 3 26.35 -10.29 13.86
CA PRO A 3 27.33 -11.38 13.85
C PRO A 3 28.75 -10.82 13.97
N MET A 4 29.36 -10.95 15.15
CA MET A 4 30.75 -10.54 15.40
C MET A 4 31.57 -11.59 16.18
N LEU A 5 31.11 -12.84 16.25
CA LEU A 5 31.91 -13.95 16.78
C LEU A 5 31.93 -15.08 15.75
N GLY A 6 33.05 -15.14 15.03
CA GLY A 6 33.38 -16.26 14.17
C GLY A 6 33.44 -17.55 14.99
N VAL A 7 32.96 -18.62 14.36
CA VAL A 7 32.93 -20.01 14.84
C VAL A 7 31.77 -20.33 15.80
N GLY A 8 30.68 -20.91 15.26
CA GLY A 8 29.72 -21.71 16.03
C GLY A 8 28.23 -21.39 15.84
N GLY A 9 27.84 -20.12 15.68
CA GLY A 9 26.41 -19.73 15.70
C GLY A 9 25.55 -20.29 14.55
N MET A 10 26.17 -20.57 13.41
CA MET A 10 25.47 -21.12 12.23
C MET A 10 25.08 -22.59 12.40
N GLN A 11 25.72 -23.32 13.33
CA GLN A 11 25.39 -24.71 13.62
C GLN A 11 24.18 -24.83 14.54
N LEU A 12 24.00 -23.89 15.47
CA LEU A 12 22.80 -23.78 16.32
C LEU A 12 21.55 -23.43 15.49
N TYR A 13 21.68 -22.48 14.55
CA TYR A 13 20.58 -22.14 13.62
C TYR A 13 20.18 -23.31 12.70
N ARG A 14 21.12 -24.24 12.43
CA ARG A 14 20.85 -25.49 11.70
C ARG A 14 20.20 -26.58 12.54
N ALA A 15 20.21 -26.49 13.87
CA ALA A 15 19.58 -27.48 14.75
C ALA A 15 18.09 -27.19 14.99
N GLU A 16 17.69 -25.91 14.97
CA GLU A 16 16.34 -25.48 15.36
C GLU A 16 15.30 -25.48 14.23
N ILE A 17 15.69 -25.68 12.97
CA ILE A 17 14.78 -25.66 11.81
C ILE A 17 14.61 -27.09 11.26
N PRO A 18 13.49 -27.78 11.54
CA PRO A 18 13.17 -29.03 10.89
C PRO A 18 12.58 -28.73 9.49
N GLY A 19 13.33 -29.06 8.43
CA GLY A 19 12.86 -28.94 7.04
C GLY A 19 14.00 -28.94 6.01
N PRO A 20 13.73 -29.29 4.73
CA PRO A 20 14.73 -29.57 3.70
C PRO A 20 15.46 -28.32 3.13
N VAL A 21 15.26 -27.15 3.74
CA VAL A 21 15.75 -25.83 3.27
C VAL A 21 17.09 -25.41 3.88
N LYS A 22 17.92 -26.36 4.34
CA LYS A 22 19.21 -26.05 4.99
C LYS A 22 20.26 -25.39 4.09
N ASP A 23 20.09 -25.42 2.77
CA ASP A 23 21.11 -24.96 1.82
C ASP A 23 20.53 -24.20 0.59
N GLU A 24 19.49 -23.37 0.76
CA GLU A 24 19.23 -22.35 -0.26
C GLU A 24 20.28 -21.25 -0.14
N LYS A 25 21.45 -21.48 -0.76
CA LYS A 25 22.36 -20.39 -1.15
C LYS A 25 21.49 -19.36 -1.88
N LEU A 26 21.37 -18.15 -1.31
CA LEU A 26 20.75 -17.01 -1.99
C LEU A 26 21.38 -16.90 -3.37
N THR A 27 20.67 -17.38 -4.39
CA THR A 27 21.25 -17.42 -5.74
C THR A 27 21.56 -15.98 -6.17
N PRO A 28 22.64 -15.73 -6.92
CA PRO A 28 23.02 -14.37 -7.34
C PRO A 28 21.89 -13.63 -8.09
N ARG A 29 20.89 -14.37 -8.62
CA ARG A 29 19.67 -13.81 -9.19
C ARG A 29 18.75 -13.18 -8.15
N LEU A 30 18.63 -13.76 -6.95
CA LEU A 30 17.78 -13.23 -5.88
C LEU A 30 18.33 -11.93 -5.31
N ALA A 31 19.65 -11.85 -5.10
CA ALA A 31 20.33 -10.63 -4.66
C ALA A 31 20.12 -9.46 -5.65
N ARG A 32 20.22 -9.74 -6.97
CA ARG A 32 20.02 -8.72 -8.01
C ARG A 32 18.58 -8.22 -8.07
N THR A 33 17.59 -9.10 -7.87
CA THR A 33 16.16 -8.72 -7.82
C THR A 33 15.85 -7.91 -6.56
N ALA A 34 16.39 -8.30 -5.40
CA ALA A 34 16.21 -7.55 -4.15
C ALA A 34 16.82 -6.14 -4.23
N GLN A 35 18.00 -5.99 -4.85
CA GLN A 35 18.61 -4.68 -5.11
C GLN A 35 17.74 -3.78 -5.98
N LEU A 36 17.07 -4.35 -6.99
CA LEU A 36 16.15 -3.60 -7.84
C LEU A 36 14.92 -3.12 -7.07
N PHE A 37 14.28 -3.97 -6.26
CA PHE A 37 13.14 -3.55 -5.45
C PHE A 37 13.52 -2.47 -4.43
N TRP A 38 14.69 -2.63 -3.80
CA TRP A 38 15.22 -1.62 -2.88
C TRP A 38 15.43 -0.27 -3.56
N LEU A 39 15.97 -0.23 -4.78
CA LEU A 39 16.16 1.01 -5.53
C LEU A 39 14.82 1.73 -5.80
N PHE A 40 13.78 0.99 -6.19
CA PHE A 40 12.46 1.58 -6.42
C PHE A 40 11.82 2.05 -5.12
N TYR A 41 11.93 1.27 -4.05
CA TYR A 41 11.44 1.65 -2.73
C TYR A 41 12.10 2.96 -2.26
N VAL A 42 13.42 3.04 -2.28
CA VAL A 42 14.16 4.25 -1.88
C VAL A 42 13.85 5.42 -2.81
N GLY A 43 13.81 5.19 -4.12
CA GLY A 43 13.47 6.23 -5.10
C GLY A 43 12.09 6.83 -4.87
N LEU A 44 11.07 5.99 -4.69
CA LEU A 44 9.70 6.43 -4.37
C LEU A 44 9.63 7.13 -3.01
N THR A 45 10.40 6.67 -2.02
CA THR A 45 10.48 7.32 -0.70
C THR A 45 11.09 8.72 -0.80
N VAL A 46 12.20 8.89 -1.52
CA VAL A 46 12.84 10.21 -1.67
C VAL A 46 11.95 11.16 -2.44
N LEU A 47 11.34 10.69 -3.54
CA LEU A 47 10.39 11.49 -4.32
C LEU A 47 9.15 11.88 -3.49
N GLY A 48 8.64 10.96 -2.67
CA GLY A 48 7.53 11.21 -1.76
C GLY A 48 7.87 12.26 -0.69
N ALA A 49 9.04 12.13 -0.06
CA ALA A 49 9.51 13.10 0.93
C ALA A 49 9.68 14.50 0.32
N LEU A 50 10.26 14.59 -0.87
CA LEU A 50 10.38 15.87 -1.59
C LEU A 50 9.02 16.45 -1.95
N ALA A 51 8.06 15.61 -2.39
CA ALA A 51 6.71 16.06 -2.70
C ALA A 51 5.98 16.58 -1.46
N PHE A 52 6.05 15.87 -0.33
CA PHE A 52 5.47 16.32 0.94
C PHE A 52 6.12 17.60 1.47
N TRP A 53 7.44 17.73 1.32
CA TRP A 53 8.14 18.96 1.69
C TRP A 53 7.71 20.13 0.81
N ALA A 54 7.63 19.94 -0.50
CA ALA A 54 7.11 20.94 -1.45
C ALA A 54 5.63 21.30 -1.18
N ALA A 55 4.87 20.37 -0.58
CA ALA A 55 3.50 20.58 -0.14
C ALA A 55 3.37 21.40 1.15
N GLY A 56 4.48 21.73 1.81
CA GLY A 56 4.52 22.57 3.01
C GLY A 56 4.75 21.82 4.33
N MET A 57 5.03 20.51 4.31
CA MET A 57 5.45 19.81 5.52
C MET A 57 6.83 20.25 6.00
N THR A 58 7.10 20.16 7.30
CA THR A 58 8.48 20.25 7.79
C THR A 58 9.32 19.10 7.21
N PRO A 59 10.64 19.23 7.06
CA PRO A 59 11.48 18.16 6.54
C PRO A 59 11.34 16.84 7.32
N PHE A 60 11.19 16.92 8.64
CA PHE A 60 11.00 15.74 9.49
C PHE A 60 9.65 15.06 9.21
N ASP A 61 8.57 15.83 9.16
CA ASP A 61 7.25 15.31 8.84
C ASP A 61 7.21 14.71 7.44
N ALA A 62 7.81 15.38 6.45
CA ALA A 62 7.82 14.96 5.06
C ALA A 62 8.53 13.60 4.88
N ILE A 63 9.70 13.45 5.51
CA ILE A 63 10.47 12.19 5.47
C ILE A 63 9.72 11.09 6.22
N GLY A 64 9.23 11.37 7.43
CA GLY A 64 8.51 10.40 8.27
C GLY A 64 7.24 9.88 7.58
N HIS A 65 6.40 10.78 7.06
CA HIS A 65 5.20 10.40 6.34
C HIS A 65 5.50 9.69 5.02
N SER A 66 6.58 10.06 4.32
CA SER A 66 6.95 9.33 3.10
C SER A 66 7.40 7.90 3.39
N PHE A 67 8.18 7.66 4.44
CA PHE A 67 8.54 6.30 4.85
C PHE A 67 7.30 5.48 5.21
N SER A 68 6.40 6.07 5.97
CA SER A 68 5.17 5.42 6.42
C SER A 68 4.19 5.13 5.28
N ALA A 69 4.03 6.06 4.32
CA ALA A 69 3.12 5.89 3.19
C ALA A 69 3.56 4.78 2.23
N ILE A 70 4.84 4.77 1.84
CA ILE A 70 5.35 3.80 0.87
C ILE A 70 5.47 2.39 1.46
N SER A 71 5.72 2.29 2.77
CA SER A 71 5.77 1.01 3.49
C SER A 71 4.41 0.51 3.93
N THR A 72 3.33 1.25 3.60
CA THR A 72 1.95 1.01 4.07
C THR A 72 1.90 0.81 5.60
N GLY A 73 2.61 1.66 6.35
CA GLY A 73 2.79 1.54 7.80
C GLY A 73 1.83 2.39 8.65
N GLY A 74 1.33 3.52 8.14
CA GLY A 74 0.32 4.34 8.82
C GLY A 74 0.79 5.21 9.97
N PHE A 75 2.02 5.04 10.44
CA PHE A 75 2.60 5.88 11.48
C PHE A 75 2.70 7.34 11.02
N SER A 76 2.35 8.25 11.92
CA SER A 76 2.43 9.69 11.72
C SER A 76 3.23 10.31 12.86
N THR A 77 3.82 11.47 12.59
CA THR A 77 4.48 12.31 13.60
C THR A 77 3.47 13.11 14.45
N HIS A 78 2.19 13.07 14.08
CA HIS A 78 1.10 13.78 14.75
C HIS A 78 -0.03 12.82 15.13
N ASP A 79 -0.67 13.08 16.27
CA ASP A 79 -1.77 12.24 16.79
C ASP A 79 -2.97 12.19 15.83
N ALA A 80 -3.27 13.32 15.17
CA ALA A 80 -4.33 13.43 14.17
C ALA A 80 -3.95 12.82 12.80
N SER A 81 -2.82 12.12 12.71
CA SER A 81 -2.30 11.55 11.46
C SER A 81 -2.19 12.62 10.36
N LEU A 82 -2.54 12.28 9.10
CA LEU A 82 -2.55 13.25 7.99
C LEU A 82 -3.65 14.32 8.13
N GLY A 83 -4.62 14.13 9.01
CA GLY A 83 -5.62 15.14 9.38
C GLY A 83 -5.01 16.40 10.02
N PHE A 84 -3.82 16.32 10.60
CA PHE A 84 -3.10 17.49 11.13
C PHE A 84 -2.88 18.58 10.06
N PHE A 85 -2.55 18.18 8.83
CA PHE A 85 -2.14 19.12 7.77
C PHE A 85 -3.33 19.76 7.03
N ASN A 86 -4.53 19.18 7.11
CA ASN A 86 -5.75 19.68 6.47
C ASN A 86 -5.57 20.14 5.01
N SER A 87 -4.74 19.42 4.24
CA SER A 87 -4.31 19.83 2.90
C SER A 87 -4.71 18.77 1.86
N PRO A 88 -5.61 19.10 0.90
CA PRO A 88 -5.96 18.20 -0.19
C PRO A 88 -4.76 17.73 -1.02
N LEU A 89 -3.72 18.57 -1.11
CA LEU A 89 -2.51 18.27 -1.88
C LEU A 89 -1.66 17.20 -1.17
N ILE A 90 -1.54 17.28 0.16
CA ILE A 90 -0.88 16.25 0.98
C ILE A 90 -1.65 14.93 0.91
N GLU A 91 -2.98 14.98 1.01
CA GLU A 91 -3.83 13.80 0.84
C GLU A 91 -3.61 13.12 -0.51
N ALA A 92 -3.55 13.91 -1.60
CA ALA A 92 -3.31 13.39 -2.94
C ALA A 92 -1.92 12.74 -3.09
N ILE A 93 -0.87 13.35 -2.54
CA ILE A 93 0.49 12.76 -2.54
C ILE A 93 0.48 11.44 -1.78
N ALA A 94 -0.15 11.40 -0.60
CA ALA A 94 -0.26 10.19 0.21
C ALA A 94 -1.01 9.08 -0.54
N ILE A 95 -2.12 9.38 -1.21
CA ILE A 95 -2.85 8.42 -2.05
C ILE A 95 -1.93 7.79 -3.10
N VAL A 96 -1.15 8.60 -3.81
CA VAL A 96 -0.23 8.10 -4.84
C VAL A 96 0.84 7.18 -4.24
N LEU A 97 1.43 7.56 -3.12
CA LEU A 97 2.46 6.76 -2.44
C LEU A 97 1.90 5.45 -1.89
N MET A 98 0.71 5.47 -1.27
CA MET A 98 0.04 4.27 -0.76
C MET A 98 -0.32 3.31 -1.89
N LEU A 99 -0.85 3.82 -3.02
CA LEU A 99 -1.12 2.98 -4.20
C LEU A 99 0.16 2.40 -4.79
N ALA A 100 1.25 3.17 -4.85
CA ALA A 100 2.55 2.68 -5.29
C ALA A 100 3.10 1.58 -4.35
N GLY A 101 3.04 1.79 -3.04
CA GLY A 101 3.46 0.79 -2.04
C GLY A 101 2.62 -0.49 -2.07
N ALA A 102 1.32 -0.37 -2.38
CA ALA A 102 0.38 -1.49 -2.47
C ALA A 102 0.40 -2.24 -3.81
N MET A 103 1.05 -1.70 -4.84
CA MET A 103 1.26 -2.39 -6.11
C MET A 103 2.54 -3.26 -6.08
N ASN A 104 2.61 -4.22 -6.98
CA ASN A 104 3.77 -5.10 -7.08
C ASN A 104 5.01 -4.35 -7.61
N PHE A 105 6.11 -4.33 -6.85
CA PHE A 105 7.37 -3.66 -7.23
C PHE A 105 7.98 -4.16 -8.55
N SER A 106 7.71 -5.41 -8.93
CA SER A 106 8.12 -5.96 -10.23
C SER A 106 7.44 -5.23 -11.40
N VAL A 107 6.20 -4.77 -11.21
CA VAL A 107 5.44 -4.03 -12.23
C VAL A 107 5.98 -2.61 -12.36
N HIS A 108 6.35 -1.97 -11.24
CA HIS A 108 7.06 -0.69 -11.24
C HIS A 108 8.38 -0.77 -12.04
N PHE A 109 9.18 -1.79 -11.75
CA PHE A 109 10.42 -2.05 -12.50
C PHE A 109 10.18 -2.26 -13.99
N LEU A 110 9.19 -3.09 -14.35
CA LEU A 110 8.88 -3.40 -15.74
C LEU A 110 8.37 -2.17 -16.49
N SER A 111 7.55 -1.34 -15.85
CA SER A 111 7.06 -0.07 -16.40
C SER A 111 8.19 0.90 -16.67
N TRP A 112 9.15 1.04 -15.74
CA TRP A 112 10.34 1.87 -15.93
C TRP A 112 11.21 1.38 -17.08
N ARG A 113 11.51 0.07 -17.12
CA ARG A 113 12.35 -0.53 -18.15
C ARG A 113 11.74 -0.41 -19.55
N GLN A 114 10.42 -0.56 -19.66
CA GLN A 114 9.70 -0.45 -20.94
C GLN A 114 9.26 0.99 -21.26
N ARG A 115 9.50 1.95 -20.36
CA ARG A 115 9.03 3.35 -20.46
C ARG A 115 7.55 3.44 -20.81
N SER A 116 6.73 2.59 -20.21
CA SER A 116 5.31 2.44 -20.58
C SER A 116 4.44 2.18 -19.37
N LEU A 117 3.44 3.03 -19.18
CA LEU A 117 2.41 2.85 -18.16
C LEU A 117 1.38 1.76 -18.55
N LYS A 118 1.34 1.35 -19.81
CA LYS A 118 0.47 0.26 -20.28
C LYS A 118 0.75 -1.07 -19.56
N VAL A 119 1.94 -1.21 -18.98
CA VAL A 119 2.36 -2.38 -18.20
C VAL A 119 1.45 -2.60 -16.99
N TYR A 120 1.02 -1.52 -16.29
CA TYR A 120 0.11 -1.64 -15.16
C TYR A 120 -1.25 -2.20 -15.58
N TRP A 121 -1.79 -1.75 -16.71
CA TRP A 121 -3.08 -2.20 -17.21
C TRP A 121 -3.06 -3.60 -17.83
N ARG A 122 -1.91 -4.03 -18.35
CA ARG A 122 -1.72 -5.38 -18.88
C ARG A 122 -1.58 -6.41 -17.76
N ASN A 123 -1.11 -6.02 -16.58
CA ASN A 123 -1.08 -6.88 -15.41
C ASN A 123 -2.49 -7.04 -14.84
N GLU A 124 -3.01 -8.26 -14.86
CA GLU A 124 -4.39 -8.54 -14.42
C GLU A 124 -4.63 -8.19 -12.95
N GLU A 125 -3.67 -8.47 -12.06
CA GLU A 125 -3.78 -8.20 -10.63
C GLU A 125 -3.80 -6.69 -10.33
N VAL A 126 -2.87 -5.94 -10.90
CA VAL A 126 -2.82 -4.48 -10.71
C VAL A 126 -4.05 -3.81 -11.31
N ARG A 127 -4.47 -4.24 -12.51
CA ARG A 127 -5.71 -3.72 -13.12
C ARG A 127 -6.92 -3.99 -12.24
N ALA A 128 -7.06 -5.21 -11.71
CA ALA A 128 -8.15 -5.55 -10.79
C ALA A 128 -8.10 -4.70 -9.52
N PHE A 129 -6.92 -4.54 -8.92
CA PHE A 129 -6.73 -3.69 -7.73
C PHE A 129 -7.19 -2.24 -7.99
N LEU A 130 -6.73 -1.62 -9.07
CA LEU A 130 -7.10 -0.25 -9.42
C LEU A 130 -8.60 -0.09 -9.70
N LEU A 131 -9.21 -1.09 -10.37
CA LEU A 131 -10.67 -1.09 -10.62
C LEU A 131 -11.48 -1.24 -9.32
N ILE A 132 -11.03 -2.09 -8.39
CA ILE A 132 -11.65 -2.25 -7.07
C ILE A 132 -11.57 -0.93 -6.29
N VAL A 133 -10.39 -0.31 -6.23
CA VAL A 133 -10.20 0.98 -5.58
C VAL A 133 -11.10 2.05 -6.19
N LEU A 134 -11.11 2.18 -7.52
CA LEU A 134 -11.94 3.18 -8.21
C LEU A 134 -13.44 2.95 -7.95
N GLY A 135 -13.91 1.71 -8.11
CA GLY A 135 -15.32 1.36 -7.93
C GLY A 135 -15.81 1.60 -6.50
N LEU A 136 -15.04 1.19 -5.50
CA LEU A 136 -15.36 1.43 -4.10
C LEU A 136 -15.25 2.90 -3.72
N THR A 137 -14.32 3.66 -4.32
CA THR A 137 -14.18 5.11 -4.08
C THR A 137 -15.46 5.83 -4.51
N VAL A 138 -15.95 5.50 -5.71
CA VAL A 138 -17.19 6.07 -6.26
C VAL A 138 -18.39 5.66 -5.42
N LEU A 139 -18.49 4.38 -5.04
CA LEU A 139 -19.57 3.89 -4.18
C LEU A 139 -19.64 4.67 -2.86
N ILE A 140 -18.52 4.78 -2.15
CA ILE A 140 -18.44 5.50 -0.87
C ILE A 140 -18.73 6.99 -1.08
N ALA A 141 -18.19 7.61 -2.14
CA ALA A 141 -18.44 9.02 -2.45
C ALA A 141 -19.94 9.31 -2.66
N VAL A 142 -20.62 8.43 -3.39
CA VAL A 142 -22.07 8.54 -3.66
C VAL A 142 -22.86 8.43 -2.36
N CYS A 143 -22.56 7.44 -1.52
CA CYS A 143 -23.21 7.29 -0.21
C CYS A 143 -22.98 8.52 0.69
N LEU A 144 -21.76 9.06 0.73
CA LEU A 144 -21.45 10.27 1.50
C LEU A 144 -22.19 11.50 1.00
N TYR A 145 -22.27 11.67 -0.32
CA TYR A 145 -23.01 12.77 -0.92
C TYR A 145 -24.51 12.71 -0.57
N PHE A 146 -25.13 11.54 -0.71
CA PHE A 146 -26.56 11.37 -0.37
C PHE A 146 -26.85 11.39 1.13
N SER A 147 -25.86 11.16 2.00
CA SER A 147 -26.01 11.36 3.43
C SER A 147 -26.13 12.84 3.83
N GLY A 148 -25.88 13.78 2.92
CA GLY A 148 -25.92 15.21 3.15
C GLY A 148 -24.73 15.78 3.94
N ARG A 149 -23.71 14.95 4.23
CA ARG A 149 -22.57 15.37 5.06
C ARG A 149 -21.56 16.24 4.34
N TYR A 150 -21.30 15.96 3.06
CA TYR A 150 -20.31 16.69 2.26
C TYR A 150 -20.86 17.03 0.88
N GLY A 151 -20.34 18.09 0.25
CA GLY A 151 -20.54 18.37 -1.16
C GLY A 151 -19.83 17.35 -2.06
N MET A 152 -20.21 17.27 -3.33
CA MET A 152 -19.74 16.23 -4.27
C MET A 152 -18.20 16.07 -4.32
N LEU A 153 -17.45 17.16 -4.45
CA LEU A 153 -15.98 17.12 -4.51
C LEU A 153 -15.35 16.68 -3.19
N ALA A 154 -15.91 17.14 -2.06
CA ALA A 154 -15.45 16.75 -0.74
C ALA A 154 -15.74 15.28 -0.47
N SER A 155 -16.92 14.77 -0.82
CA SER A 155 -17.26 13.34 -0.72
C SER A 155 -16.26 12.47 -1.48
N LEU A 156 -15.87 12.87 -2.69
CA LEU A 156 -14.89 12.13 -3.49
C LEU A 156 -13.48 12.19 -2.91
N ARG A 157 -13.05 13.36 -2.40
CA ARG A 157 -11.76 13.52 -1.72
C ARG A 157 -11.67 12.61 -0.49
N HIS A 158 -12.63 12.72 0.42
CA HIS A 158 -12.62 11.97 1.68
C HIS A 158 -12.79 10.46 1.45
N SER A 159 -13.64 10.06 0.49
CA SER A 159 -13.79 8.65 0.16
C SER A 159 -12.53 8.05 -0.45
N ALA A 160 -11.87 8.77 -1.37
CA ALA A 160 -10.65 8.30 -2.02
C ALA A 160 -9.52 8.11 -1.01
N PHE A 161 -9.30 9.11 -0.15
CA PHE A 161 -8.25 9.04 0.87
C PHE A 161 -8.50 7.89 1.86
N THR A 162 -9.70 7.85 2.44
CA THR A 162 -10.04 6.87 3.49
C THR A 162 -10.03 5.46 2.94
N LEU A 163 -10.60 5.24 1.74
CA LEU A 163 -10.59 3.95 1.09
C LEU A 163 -9.16 3.50 0.80
N VAL A 164 -8.36 4.33 0.13
CA VAL A 164 -6.98 3.96 -0.26
C VAL A 164 -6.18 3.64 0.99
N SER A 165 -6.29 4.46 2.04
CA SER A 165 -5.61 4.21 3.31
C SER A 165 -5.97 2.83 3.91
N ILE A 166 -7.25 2.47 3.89
CA ILE A 166 -7.74 1.22 4.51
C ILE A 166 -7.44 -0.01 3.63
N ILE A 167 -7.73 0.03 2.33
CA ILE A 167 -7.51 -1.11 1.41
C ILE A 167 -6.02 -1.41 1.18
N THR A 168 -5.17 -0.39 1.28
CA THR A 168 -3.70 -0.58 1.24
C THR A 168 -3.15 -1.00 2.60
N SER A 169 -4.00 -1.14 3.62
CA SER A 169 -3.65 -1.38 5.02
C SER A 169 -2.66 -0.37 5.60
N THR A 170 -2.59 0.82 5.02
CA THR A 170 -1.73 1.89 5.53
C THR A 170 -2.32 2.43 6.83
N GLY A 171 -3.61 2.77 6.86
CA GLY A 171 -4.26 3.20 8.11
C GLY A 171 -4.00 4.66 8.52
N PHE A 172 -3.58 5.52 7.59
CA PHE A 172 -3.67 6.96 7.80
C PHE A 172 -5.12 7.43 7.94
N ILE A 173 -5.31 8.45 8.77
CA ILE A 173 -6.62 9.02 9.06
C ILE A 173 -6.55 10.53 8.77
N THR A 174 -7.59 11.06 8.13
CA THR A 174 -7.80 12.51 7.98
C THR A 174 -9.01 12.97 8.76
N GLU A 175 -10.05 12.14 8.85
CA GLU A 175 -11.27 12.41 9.59
C GLU A 175 -11.78 11.15 10.29
N ALA A 176 -12.61 11.33 11.31
CA ALA A 176 -13.26 10.24 12.02
C ALA A 176 -14.37 9.61 11.15
N PHE A 177 -14.01 8.62 10.34
CA PHE A 177 -15.00 7.83 9.57
C PHE A 177 -15.96 7.02 10.47
N ALA A 178 -15.71 6.97 11.79
CA ALA A 178 -16.66 6.45 12.77
C ALA A 178 -17.99 7.25 12.81
N GLU A 179 -17.96 8.53 12.41
CA GLU A 179 -19.14 9.39 12.32
C GLU A 179 -19.90 9.26 11.00
N TRP A 180 -19.37 8.49 10.05
CA TRP A 180 -20.05 8.23 8.78
C TRP A 180 -21.26 7.30 9.00
N PRO A 181 -22.21 7.25 8.05
CA PRO A 181 -23.28 6.26 8.09
C PRO A 181 -22.75 4.86 8.43
N VAL A 182 -23.36 4.18 9.40
CA VAL A 182 -22.88 2.91 9.97
C VAL A 182 -22.52 1.87 8.89
N PHE A 183 -23.30 1.83 7.81
CA PHE A 183 -23.03 1.00 6.65
C PHE A 183 -21.62 1.21 6.07
N LEU A 184 -21.16 2.46 5.92
CA LEU A 184 -19.84 2.77 5.39
C LEU A 184 -18.72 2.35 6.33
N SER A 185 -18.89 2.57 7.63
CA SER A 185 -17.89 2.16 8.63
C SER A 185 -17.73 0.64 8.65
N LEU A 186 -18.82 -0.12 8.58
CA LEU A 186 -18.79 -1.58 8.46
C LEU A 186 -18.17 -2.03 7.12
N LEU A 187 -18.55 -1.39 6.01
CA LEU A 187 -17.99 -1.68 4.70
C LEU A 187 -16.47 -1.48 4.67
N LEU A 188 -15.96 -0.40 5.24
CA LEU A 188 -14.53 -0.12 5.35
C LEU A 188 -13.80 -1.19 6.19
N ILE A 189 -14.42 -1.68 7.27
CA ILE A 189 -13.88 -2.82 8.04
C ILE A 189 -13.75 -4.06 7.16
N TYR A 190 -14.77 -4.40 6.36
CA TYR A 190 -14.68 -5.53 5.42
C TYR A 190 -13.60 -5.31 4.35
N ILE A 191 -13.46 -4.08 3.84
CA ILE A 191 -12.43 -3.72 2.87
C ILE A 191 -11.03 -3.85 3.47
N SER A 192 -10.84 -3.63 4.77
CA SER A 192 -9.52 -3.78 5.42
C SER A 192 -8.94 -5.20 5.33
N PHE A 193 -9.78 -6.22 5.13
CA PHE A 193 -9.31 -7.59 4.86
C PHE A 193 -8.77 -7.75 3.44
N ILE A 194 -9.19 -6.91 2.50
CA ILE A 194 -8.66 -6.84 1.14
C ILE A 194 -7.36 -6.06 1.19
N GLY A 195 -6.27 -6.71 0.79
CA GLY A 195 -4.95 -6.10 0.74
C GLY A 195 -4.57 -5.58 -0.65
N GLY A 196 -3.33 -5.11 -0.75
CA GLY A 196 -2.70 -4.78 -2.04
C GLY A 196 -2.36 -6.02 -2.90
N CYS A 197 -1.57 -5.79 -3.95
CA CYS A 197 -1.11 -6.85 -4.86
C CYS A 197 -0.06 -7.77 -4.17
N ALA A 198 0.18 -8.95 -4.72
CA ALA A 198 1.29 -9.81 -4.31
C ALA A 198 2.63 -9.13 -4.62
N GLY A 199 3.60 -9.24 -3.71
CA GLY A 199 4.90 -8.57 -3.85
C GLY A 199 4.87 -7.05 -3.62
N SER A 200 3.88 -6.56 -2.86
CA SER A 200 3.75 -5.20 -2.35
C SER A 200 4.04 -5.14 -0.83
N THR A 201 4.09 -3.95 -0.23
CA THR A 201 4.24 -3.79 1.23
C THR A 201 2.94 -3.96 2.00
N ALA A 202 1.78 -3.89 1.33
CA ALA A 202 0.48 -3.97 1.98
C ALA A 202 0.29 -5.30 2.74
N GLY A 203 -0.58 -5.31 3.74
CA GLY A 203 -1.07 -6.51 4.43
C GLY A 203 -2.27 -7.14 3.72
N GLY A 204 -3.10 -7.85 4.50
CA GLY A 204 -4.40 -8.37 4.09
C GLY A 204 -4.39 -9.56 3.13
N VAL A 205 -5.58 -10.00 2.72
CA VAL A 205 -5.79 -10.98 1.67
C VAL A 205 -5.47 -10.31 0.33
N LYS A 206 -4.36 -10.74 -0.27
CA LYS A 206 -3.87 -10.18 -1.54
C LYS A 206 -4.90 -10.29 -2.66
N VAL A 207 -4.92 -9.29 -3.53
CA VAL A 207 -5.85 -9.23 -4.68
C VAL A 207 -5.78 -10.49 -5.55
N VAL A 208 -4.58 -11.05 -5.78
CA VAL A 208 -4.45 -12.32 -6.50
C VAL A 208 -5.27 -13.46 -5.89
N ARG A 209 -5.37 -13.54 -4.56
CA ARG A 209 -6.17 -14.59 -3.89
C ARG A 209 -7.65 -14.40 -4.16
N ILE A 210 -8.13 -13.17 -4.14
CA ILE A 210 -9.52 -12.82 -4.45
C ILE A 210 -9.84 -13.18 -5.91
N LEU A 211 -8.95 -12.82 -6.85
CA LEU A 211 -9.12 -13.18 -8.26
C LEU A 211 -9.14 -14.69 -8.49
N LEU A 212 -8.28 -15.44 -7.81
CA LEU A 212 -8.25 -16.90 -7.90
C LEU A 212 -9.54 -17.52 -7.35
N LEU A 213 -10.03 -17.03 -6.20
CA LEU A 213 -11.31 -17.49 -5.64
C LEU A 213 -12.47 -17.24 -6.60
N LEU A 214 -12.56 -16.04 -7.19
CA LEU A 214 -13.60 -15.72 -8.17
C LEU A 214 -13.55 -16.61 -9.42
N LYS A 215 -12.35 -16.83 -9.98
CA LYS A 215 -12.16 -17.71 -11.14
C LYS A 215 -12.49 -19.16 -10.80
N GLN A 216 -12.11 -19.62 -9.61
CA GLN A 216 -12.43 -20.96 -9.12
C GLN A 216 -13.95 -21.12 -8.94
N SER A 217 -14.61 -20.19 -8.26
CA SER A 217 -16.07 -20.20 -8.11
C SER A 217 -16.81 -20.18 -9.44
N TYR A 218 -16.35 -19.40 -10.42
CA TYR A 218 -16.94 -19.38 -11.76
C TYR A 218 -16.74 -20.69 -12.53
N ARG A 219 -15.68 -21.45 -12.23
CA ARG A 219 -15.43 -22.76 -12.85
C ARG A 219 -16.28 -23.89 -12.25
N GLU A 220 -16.66 -23.75 -10.98
CA GLU A 220 -17.46 -24.76 -10.27
C GLU A 220 -18.97 -24.60 -10.49
N ILE A 221 -19.41 -23.44 -11.02
CA ILE A 221 -20.80 -23.19 -11.46
C ILE A 221 -20.93 -23.57 -12.94
#